data_AF-A0A970P3D2-F1
#
_entry.id   AF-A0A970P3D2-F1
#
_cell.length_a   1.000
_cell.length_b   1.000
_cell.length_c   1.000
_cell.angle_alpha   90.00
_cell.angle_beta   90.00
_cell.angle_gamma   90.00
#
_symmetry.space_group_name_H-M   'P 1'
#
loop_
_entity.id
_entity.type
_entity.pdbx_description
1 polymer ?
#
loop_
_entity_poly.entity_id
_entity_poly.type
_entity_poly.pdbx_seq_one_letter_code
_entity_poly.pdbx_strand_id
1 'polypeptide(L)'
;MSLRTELKKQGDFLFRNRSYLPLLILIPGLYIYVMHEARVPDIMEKNNIIYELACFGVCLLGFLVRIITIGFSAVSTSGRNTTAGQIAESLNTTGMYSFCRHPLYVGNFLIWLGIAAFTQNFWFIVAFILMFWVYYERIMYAEEEYL
;
A
#
# COMPACT_ATOMS: atom_id res chain seq x y z
N MET A 1 -13.44 26.13 10.32
CA MET A 1 -12.35 25.70 9.42
C MET A 1 -12.96 24.90 8.29
N SER A 2 -12.50 25.07 7.04
CA SER A 2 -13.05 24.35 5.89
C SER A 2 -12.61 22.88 5.88
N LEU A 3 -13.45 21.98 5.36
CA LEU A 3 -13.18 20.54 5.24
C LEU A 3 -11.83 20.25 4.54
N ARG A 4 -11.51 21.07 3.53
CA ARG A 4 -10.25 21.03 2.78
C ARG A 4 -9.01 21.13 3.65
N THR A 5 -8.97 22.10 4.58
CA THR A 5 -7.83 22.28 5.50
C THR A 5 -7.64 21.07 6.42
N GLU A 6 -8.74 20.45 6.86
CA GLU A 6 -8.69 19.29 7.73
C GLU A 6 -8.18 18.05 6.99
N LEU A 7 -8.67 17.80 5.77
CA LEU A 7 -8.21 16.69 4.93
C LEU A 7 -6.72 16.80 4.61
N LYS A 8 -6.24 18.00 4.29
CA LYS A 8 -4.81 18.25 4.07
C LYS A 8 -3.98 17.93 5.31
N LYS A 9 -4.40 18.44 6.48
CA LYS A 9 -3.68 18.23 7.75
C LYS A 9 -3.60 16.75 8.12
N GLN A 10 -4.70 16.01 7.91
CA GLN A 10 -4.74 14.56 8.11
C GLN A 10 -3.78 13.85 7.14
N GLY A 11 -3.82 14.21 5.85
CA GLY A 11 -2.91 13.67 4.84
C GLY A 11 -1.43 13.91 5.16
N ASP A 12 -1.06 15.13 5.56
CA ASP A 12 0.31 15.51 5.95
C ASP A 12 0.80 14.67 7.15
N PHE A 13 -0.07 14.46 8.15
CA PHE A 13 0.22 13.61 9.30
C PHE A 13 0.43 12.15 8.89
N LEU A 14 -0.45 11.61 8.05
CA LEU A 14 -0.38 10.23 7.56
C LEU A 14 0.87 10.01 6.69
N PHE A 15 1.20 10.95 5.81
CA PHE A 15 2.40 10.91 4.98
C PHE A 15 3.67 10.83 5.84
N ARG A 16 3.76 11.63 6.91
CA ARG A 16 4.90 11.64 7.85
C ARG A 16 5.07 10.30 8.56
N ASN A 17 3.96 9.65 8.92
CA ASN A 17 3.96 8.41 9.70
C ASN A 17 3.80 7.15 8.84
N ARG A 18 3.92 7.26 7.51
CA ARG A 18 3.55 6.19 6.58
C ARG A 18 4.31 4.88 6.71
N SER A 19 5.47 4.89 7.37
CA SER A 19 6.28 3.68 7.58
C SER A 19 5.75 2.79 8.71
N TYR A 20 4.95 3.32 9.64
CA TYR A 20 4.50 2.59 10.83
C TYR A 20 3.14 1.92 10.65
N LEU A 21 2.25 2.52 9.85
CA LEU A 21 0.89 2.03 9.65
C LEU A 21 0.81 0.61 9.05
N PRO A 22 1.64 0.24 8.06
CA PRO A 22 1.61 -1.14 7.57
C PRO A 22 2.00 -2.18 8.63
N LEU A 23 2.84 -1.81 9.61
CA LEU A 23 3.19 -2.70 10.72
C LEU A 23 2.01 -2.97 11.65
N LEU A 24 1.11 -1.98 11.83
CA LEU A 24 -0.10 -2.15 12.63
C LEU A 24 -1.09 -3.14 12.01
N ILE A 25 -1.12 -3.25 10.68
CA ILE A 25 -1.97 -4.22 9.95
C ILE A 25 -1.33 -5.61 9.95
N LEU A 26 0.00 -5.68 9.98
CA LEU A 26 0.73 -6.95 9.97
C LEU A 26 0.42 -7.82 11.20
N ILE A 27 0.32 -7.22 12.39
CA ILE A 27 0.05 -7.93 13.65
C ILE A 27 -1.28 -8.73 13.60
N PRO A 28 -2.44 -8.10 13.33
CA PRO A 28 -3.70 -8.84 13.22
C PRO A 28 -3.71 -9.78 12.02
N GLY A 29 -3.06 -9.43 10.91
CA GLY A 29 -2.94 -10.32 9.75
C GLY A 29 -2.20 -11.62 10.09
N LEU A 30 -1.05 -11.53 10.77
CA LEU A 30 -0.30 -12.70 11.24
C LEU A 30 -1.09 -13.54 12.25
N TYR A 31 -1.80 -12.89 13.17
CA TYR A 31 -2.67 -13.60 14.11
C TYR A 31 -3.75 -14.41 13.37
N ILE A 32 -4.45 -13.79 12.41
CA ILE A 32 -5.49 -14.47 11.62
C ILE A 32 -4.88 -15.61 10.80
N TYR A 33 -3.72 -15.41 10.18
CA TYR A 33 -3.02 -16.45 9.42
C TYR A 33 -2.68 -17.66 10.30
N VAL A 34 -2.06 -17.46 11.47
CA VAL A 34 -1.71 -18.56 12.38
C VAL A 34 -2.96 -19.30 12.87
N MET A 35 -4.03 -18.56 13.17
CA MET A 35 -5.31 -19.16 13.57
C MET A 35 -5.98 -19.93 12.43
N HIS A 36 -5.78 -19.51 11.18
CA HIS A 36 -6.25 -20.21 9.99
C HIS A 36 -5.51 -21.54 9.84
N GLU A 37 -4.18 -21.50 9.78
CA GLU A 37 -3.34 -22.70 9.62
C GLU A 37 -3.57 -23.74 10.74
N ALA A 38 -3.79 -23.28 11.98
CA ALA A 38 -4.07 -24.18 13.11
C ALA A 38 -5.42 -24.93 13.01
N ARG A 39 -6.34 -24.50 12.14
CA ARG A 39 -7.72 -25.04 12.05
C ARG A 39 -7.97 -25.85 10.78
N VAL A 40 -7.10 -25.79 9.79
CA VAL A 40 -7.31 -26.36 8.46
C VAL A 40 -6.79 -27.81 8.41
N PRO A 41 -7.61 -28.80 8.02
CA PRO A 41 -7.16 -30.19 7.84
C PRO A 41 -6.27 -30.38 6.59
N ASP A 42 -5.28 -31.29 6.65
CA ASP A 42 -4.28 -31.60 5.60
C ASP A 42 -4.82 -31.72 4.16
N ILE A 43 -6.04 -32.22 3.96
CA ILE A 43 -6.63 -32.41 2.61
C ILE A 43 -6.93 -31.05 1.94
N MET A 44 -7.19 -29.99 2.72
CA MET A 44 -7.40 -28.64 2.20
C MET A 44 -6.08 -27.91 1.89
N GLU A 45 -4.92 -28.40 2.35
CA GLU A 45 -3.60 -27.79 2.07
C GLU A 45 -3.25 -27.80 0.58
N LYS A 46 -3.71 -28.78 -0.20
CA LYS A 46 -3.36 -28.85 -1.64
C LYS A 46 -4.06 -27.79 -2.49
N ASN A 47 -5.24 -27.31 -2.08
CA ASN A 47 -5.85 -26.13 -2.70
C ASN A 47 -5.22 -24.82 -2.17
N ASN A 48 -4.60 -24.88 -0.98
CA ASN A 48 -3.93 -23.75 -0.34
C ASN A 48 -2.71 -23.29 -1.15
N ILE A 49 -1.86 -24.21 -1.64
CA ILE A 49 -0.62 -23.85 -2.34
C ILE A 49 -0.83 -23.02 -3.62
N ILE A 50 -1.84 -23.33 -4.45
CA ILE A 50 -2.10 -22.56 -5.67
C ILE A 50 -2.54 -21.14 -5.31
N TYR A 51 -3.35 -21.00 -4.27
CA TYR A 51 -3.81 -19.71 -3.78
C TYR A 51 -2.65 -18.89 -3.19
N GLU A 52 -1.78 -19.51 -2.39
CA GLU A 52 -0.58 -18.89 -1.84
C GLU A 52 0.39 -18.44 -2.94
N LEU A 53 0.59 -19.27 -3.97
CA LEU A 53 1.39 -18.89 -5.14
C LEU A 53 0.77 -17.71 -5.89
N ALA A 54 -0.56 -17.64 -5.99
CA ALA A 54 -1.24 -16.48 -6.55
C ALA A 54 -1.03 -15.22 -5.69
N CYS A 55 -1.13 -15.32 -4.37
CA CYS A 55 -0.84 -14.22 -3.43
C CYS A 55 0.59 -13.71 -3.58
N PHE A 56 1.55 -14.65 -3.64
CA PHE A 56 2.95 -14.35 -3.90
C PHE A 56 3.15 -13.66 -5.27
N GLY A 57 2.46 -14.14 -6.30
CA GLY A 57 2.45 -13.52 -7.63
C GLY A 57 1.95 -12.07 -7.61
N VAL A 58 0.91 -11.78 -6.83
CA VAL A 58 0.40 -10.41 -6.62
C VAL A 58 1.45 -9.54 -5.91
N CYS A 59 2.13 -10.08 -4.89
CA CYS A 59 3.23 -9.37 -4.23
C CYS A 59 4.37 -9.04 -5.21
N LEU A 60 4.79 -10.00 -6.03
CA LEU A 60 5.82 -9.81 -7.04
C LEU A 60 5.41 -8.77 -8.09
N LEU A 61 4.16 -8.82 -8.57
CA LEU A 61 3.64 -7.83 -9.50
C LEU A 61 3.73 -6.42 -8.90
N GLY A 62 3.29 -6.24 -7.66
CA GLY A 62 3.39 -4.96 -6.96
C GLY A 62 4.83 -4.49 -6.77
N PHE A 63 5.74 -5.42 -6.47
CA PHE A 63 7.17 -5.13 -6.36
C PHE A 63 7.78 -4.70 -7.70
N LEU A 64 7.43 -5.34 -8.80
CA LEU A 64 7.85 -4.95 -10.15
C LEU A 64 7.33 -3.55 -10.51
N VAL A 65 6.04 -3.29 -10.28
CA VAL A 65 5.45 -1.95 -10.47
C VAL A 65 6.24 -0.91 -9.69
N ARG A 66 6.58 -1.20 -8.44
CA ARG A 66 7.35 -0.29 -7.59
C ARG A 66 8.78 -0.08 -8.11
N ILE A 67 9.49 -1.13 -8.54
CA ILE A 67 10.83 -1.01 -9.12
C ILE A 67 10.80 -0.13 -10.37
N ILE A 68 9.89 -0.43 -11.30
CA ILE A 68 9.75 0.32 -12.55
C ILE A 68 9.44 1.78 -12.22
N THR A 69 8.48 2.04 -11.34
CA THR A 69 8.10 3.40 -10.96
C THR A 69 9.25 4.20 -10.37
N ILE A 70 10.05 3.60 -9.48
CA ILE A 70 11.23 4.27 -8.89
C ILE A 70 12.30 4.49 -9.97
N GLY A 71 12.55 3.51 -10.83
CA GLY A 71 13.53 3.61 -11.91
C GLY A 71 13.23 4.71 -12.93
N PHE A 72 11.96 5.07 -13.12
CA PHE A 72 11.51 6.17 -13.99
C PHE A 72 11.22 7.49 -13.25
N SER A 73 11.29 7.51 -11.91
CA SER A 73 11.05 8.73 -11.12
C SER A 73 12.24 9.70 -11.20
N ALA A 74 11.98 11.00 -11.29
CA ALA A 74 13.04 12.00 -11.29
C ALA A 74 13.83 11.98 -9.96
N VAL A 75 15.12 12.28 -10.05
CA VAL A 75 16.03 12.36 -8.88
C VAL A 75 15.39 13.25 -7.81
N SER A 76 15.45 12.82 -6.55
CA SER A 76 14.90 13.52 -5.37
C SER A 76 13.37 13.52 -5.16
N THR A 77 12.57 12.95 -6.08
CA THR A 77 11.09 12.89 -5.91
C THR A 77 10.59 11.68 -5.11
N SER A 78 11.44 10.66 -4.92
CA SER A 78 11.09 9.41 -4.20
C SER A 78 11.72 9.30 -2.79
N GLY A 79 12.24 10.42 -2.24
CA GLY A 79 12.93 10.44 -0.96
C GLY A 79 12.05 10.16 0.27
N ARG A 80 12.65 9.69 1.36
CA ARG A 80 12.03 9.59 2.69
C ARG A 80 12.05 10.97 3.39
N ASN A 81 11.32 11.94 2.83
CA ASN A 81 11.25 13.30 3.37
C ASN A 81 10.27 13.39 4.56
N THR A 82 10.31 12.43 5.49
CA THR A 82 9.37 12.36 6.63
C THR A 82 9.53 13.53 7.60
N THR A 83 10.74 14.06 7.76
CA THR A 83 11.03 15.14 8.73
C THR A 83 10.85 16.53 8.14
N ALA A 84 11.18 16.70 6.85
CA ALA A 84 11.12 17.99 6.15
C ALA A 84 9.76 18.26 5.45
N GLY A 85 8.87 17.27 5.38
CA GLY A 85 7.59 17.36 4.66
C GLY A 85 7.70 16.87 3.22
N GLN A 86 6.65 17.04 2.43
CA GLN A 86 6.68 16.72 1.00
C GLN A 86 7.72 17.62 0.33
N ILE A 87 8.78 17.02 -0.24
CA ILE A 87 9.75 17.74 -1.06
C ILE A 87 9.64 17.14 -2.45
N ALA A 88 9.05 17.90 -3.36
CA ALA A 88 9.01 17.61 -4.78
C ALA A 88 9.19 18.94 -5.50
N GLU A 89 10.25 19.05 -6.31
CA GLU A 89 10.55 20.26 -7.09
C GLU A 89 9.69 20.36 -8.36
N SER A 90 9.20 19.23 -8.86
CA SER A 90 8.32 19.15 -10.03
C SER A 90 7.52 17.83 -10.04
N LEU A 91 6.41 17.82 -10.77
CA LEU A 91 5.58 16.62 -10.95
C LEU A 91 6.24 15.66 -11.94
N ASN A 92 6.38 14.39 -11.55
CA ASN A 92 6.76 13.33 -12.49
C ASN A 92 5.61 13.11 -13.48
N THR A 93 5.90 13.17 -14.79
CA THR A 93 4.88 13.00 -15.86
C THR A 93 5.25 11.93 -16.89
N THR A 94 6.41 11.30 -16.74
CA THR A 94 6.96 10.30 -17.67
C THR A 94 6.99 8.89 -17.05
N GLY A 95 7.18 7.86 -17.89
CA GLY A 95 7.22 6.47 -17.44
C GLY A 95 5.90 6.03 -16.80
N MET A 96 5.94 5.41 -15.63
CA MET A 96 4.72 4.95 -14.94
C MET A 96 3.79 6.10 -14.51
N TYR A 97 4.33 7.30 -14.33
CA TYR A 97 3.54 8.48 -13.96
C TYR A 97 2.71 9.04 -15.12
N SER A 98 2.92 8.58 -16.37
CA SER A 98 2.03 8.93 -17.49
C SER A 98 0.74 8.11 -17.51
N PHE A 99 0.74 6.93 -16.89
CA PHE A 99 -0.43 6.05 -16.82
C PHE A 99 -1.35 6.40 -15.64
N CYS A 100 -0.77 6.77 -14.50
CA CYS A 100 -1.54 7.20 -13.32
C CYS A 100 -0.72 8.18 -12.48
N ARG A 101 -1.39 8.99 -11.66
CA ARG A 101 -0.75 10.04 -10.84
C ARG A 101 0.10 9.48 -9.68
N HIS A 102 -0.28 8.30 -9.16
CA HIS A 102 0.31 7.71 -7.95
C HIS A 102 0.76 6.25 -8.13
N PRO A 103 1.62 5.93 -9.11
CA PRO A 103 2.02 4.56 -9.44
C PRO A 103 2.76 3.83 -8.30
N LEU A 104 3.47 4.56 -7.43
CA LEU A 104 4.09 3.99 -6.22
C LEU A 104 3.05 3.40 -5.27
N TYR A 105 1.88 4.04 -5.17
CA TYR A 105 0.79 3.58 -4.29
C TYR A 105 0.09 2.37 -4.86
N VAL A 106 -0.01 2.27 -6.18
CA VAL A 106 -0.47 1.05 -6.87
C VAL A 106 0.46 -0.13 -6.56
N GLY A 107 1.79 0.07 -6.70
CA GLY A 107 2.76 -0.96 -6.35
C GLY A 107 2.66 -1.38 -4.88
N ASN A 108 2.56 -0.41 -3.96
CA ASN A 108 2.38 -0.70 -2.54
C ASN A 108 1.06 -1.43 -2.26
N PHE A 109 -0.05 -1.04 -2.90
CA PHE A 109 -1.34 -1.69 -2.75
C PHE A 109 -1.26 -3.17 -3.10
N LEU A 110 -0.69 -3.50 -4.26
CA LEU A 110 -0.54 -4.88 -4.72
C LEU A 110 0.31 -5.71 -3.75
N ILE A 111 1.46 -5.18 -3.29
CA ILE A 111 2.31 -5.86 -2.31
C ILE A 111 1.52 -6.18 -1.04
N TRP A 112 0.85 -5.19 -0.46
CA TRP A 112 0.13 -5.38 0.80
C TRP A 112 -1.16 -6.17 0.65
N LEU A 113 -1.81 -6.11 -0.51
CA LEU A 113 -2.98 -6.92 -0.84
C LEU A 113 -2.60 -8.40 -0.90
N GLY A 114 -1.48 -8.75 -1.54
CA GLY A 114 -0.97 -10.12 -1.56
C GLY A 114 -0.67 -10.63 -0.14
N ILE A 115 -0.03 -9.80 0.70
CA ILE A 115 0.22 -10.11 2.12
C ILE A 115 -1.09 -10.33 2.89
N ALA A 116 -2.08 -9.44 2.71
CA ALA A 116 -3.38 -9.58 3.38
C ALA A 116 -4.15 -10.82 2.88
N ALA A 117 -4.02 -11.15 1.60
CA ALA A 117 -4.68 -12.31 1.00
C ALA A 117 -4.15 -13.64 1.57
N PHE A 118 -2.89 -13.73 2.01
CA PHE A 118 -2.38 -14.94 2.70
C PHE A 118 -3.21 -15.34 3.92
N THR A 119 -3.90 -14.40 4.57
CA THR A 119 -4.79 -14.72 5.69
C THR A 119 -5.99 -15.59 5.30
N GLN A 120 -6.29 -15.71 4.00
CA GLN A 120 -7.45 -16.37 3.41
C GLN A 120 -8.80 -15.93 4.00
N ASN A 121 -8.80 -14.80 4.70
CA ASN A 121 -9.96 -14.30 5.40
C ASN A 121 -10.60 -13.20 4.55
N PHE A 122 -11.72 -13.53 3.91
CA PHE A 122 -12.44 -12.61 3.04
C PHE A 122 -12.72 -11.25 3.71
N TRP A 123 -13.19 -11.26 4.96
CA TRP A 123 -13.51 -10.03 5.69
C TRP A 123 -12.27 -9.21 6.05
N PHE A 124 -11.16 -9.86 6.37
CA PHE A 124 -9.88 -9.18 6.58
C PHE A 124 -9.40 -8.50 5.30
N ILE A 125 -9.49 -9.17 4.15
CA ILE A 125 -9.11 -8.61 2.85
C ILE A 125 -9.97 -7.39 2.51
N VAL A 126 -11.30 -7.47 2.69
CA VAL A 126 -12.20 -6.33 2.46
C VAL A 126 -11.86 -5.16 3.39
N ALA A 127 -11.66 -5.43 4.68
CA ALA A 127 -11.28 -4.41 5.66
C ALA A 127 -9.93 -3.76 5.30
N PHE A 128 -8.95 -4.57 4.87
CA PHE A 128 -7.66 -4.10 4.39
C PHE A 128 -7.80 -3.16 3.19
N ILE A 129 -8.58 -3.53 2.17
CA ILE A 129 -8.80 -2.71 0.97
C ILE A 129 -9.41 -1.35 1.34
N LEU A 130 -10.45 -1.35 2.18
CA LEU A 130 -11.11 -0.11 2.62
C LEU A 130 -10.17 0.77 3.43
N MET A 131 -9.41 0.17 4.36
CA MET A 131 -8.43 0.91 5.16
C MET A 131 -7.34 1.51 4.28
N PHE A 132 -6.81 0.74 3.32
CA PHE A 132 -5.81 1.21 2.38
C PHE A 132 -6.33 2.36 1.53
N TRP A 133 -7.57 2.26 1.04
CA TRP A 133 -8.20 3.31 0.24
C TRP A 133 -8.31 4.61 1.02
N VAL A 134 -8.98 4.62 2.18
CA VAL A 134 -9.15 5.83 2.99
C VAL A 134 -7.79 6.41 3.39
N TYR A 135 -6.84 5.54 3.73
CA TYR A 135 -5.50 5.97 4.13
C TYR A 135 -4.74 6.69 3.01
N TYR A 136 -4.64 6.07 1.83
CA TYR A 136 -3.93 6.68 0.70
C TYR A 136 -4.70 7.82 0.05
N GLU A 137 -6.04 7.83 0.09
CA GLU A 137 -6.86 8.97 -0.36
C GLU A 137 -6.43 10.27 0.34
N ARG A 138 -6.27 10.22 1.67
CA ARG A 138 -5.85 11.39 2.45
C ARG A 138 -4.43 11.84 2.12
N ILE A 139 -3.51 10.89 1.91
CA ILE A 139 -2.13 11.20 1.52
C ILE A 139 -2.09 11.82 0.12
N MET A 140 -2.75 11.21 -0.86
CA MET A 140 -2.83 11.71 -2.23
C MET A 140 -3.45 13.10 -2.27
N TYR A 141 -4.48 13.36 -1.47
CA TYR A 141 -5.09 14.68 -1.36
C TYR A 141 -4.09 15.74 -0.89
N ALA A 142 -3.31 15.45 0.16
CA ALA A 142 -2.30 16.38 0.64
C ALA A 142 -1.17 16.60 -0.38
N GLU A 143 -0.73 15.56 -1.08
CA GLU A 143 0.29 15.64 -2.13
C GLU A 143 -0.16 16.47 -3.34
N GLU A 144 -1.41 16.28 -3.78
CA GLU A 144 -2.00 17.04 -4.89
C GLU A 144 -2.33 18.49 -4.54
N GLU A 145 -2.45 18.83 -3.25
CA GLU A 145 -2.61 20.22 -2.83
C GLU A 145 -1.26 20.94 -2.64
N TYR A 146 -0.18 20.18 -2.47
CA TYR A 146 1.18 20.72 -2.34
C TYR A 146 1.83 21.04 -3.70
N LEU A 147 1.54 20.23 -4.73
CA LEU A 147 2.06 20.35 -6.10
C LEU A 147 1.06 21.04 -7.04
#